data_AF-A0AAV0NRW6-F1
#
_entry.id   AF-A0AAV0NRW6-F1
#
_cell.length_a   1.000
_cell.length_b   1.000
_cell.length_c   1.000
_cell.angle_alpha   90.00
_cell.angle_beta   90.00
_cell.angle_gamma   90.00
#
_symmetry.space_group_name_H-M   'P 1'
#
loop_
_entity.id
_entity.type
_entity.pdbx_description
1 polymer ?
#
loop_
_entity_poly.entity_id
_entity_poly.type
_entity_poly.pdbx_seq_one_letter_code
_entity_poly.pdbx_strand_id
1 'polypeptide(L)'
;MEESRDEAGPAEQGPSNAAWWGSDFMEKFDSVSLHSQEDTLSNKESPRNYEEDDLSSQTASQVLWSTGMLLEPIPNGFYSVTPDKRLKEHFECIPTLDELHSLGNEALRADVIVVDSKKDKKLSMLKQLIAALVRGLSANPAAMIKKIAGLVSDFYKRPTVDSPARTSVEETYHMLENRGVQLLGQIRHGSCRPRAILFKVLADTVGLESRLVVGLPNDGSVECADSYKHMSVIVVLNSVELLVDLMRFPGQLIPRSTRAIFMTHISAAGESDSAENDSCDSPLEPNSPLYGFPEKVDPDRLASMISTLTLKHDIHRLYMNVNQSSKVV
;
A
#
# COMPACT_ATOMS: atom_id res chain seq x y z
N MET A 1 -61.05 36.55 -19.25
CA MET A 1 -60.52 35.66 -20.30
C MET A 1 -59.02 35.81 -20.22
N GLU A 2 -58.43 35.06 -19.28
CA GLU A 2 -57.57 33.86 -19.47
C GLU A 2 -56.11 34.33 -19.43
N GLU A 3 -55.39 34.19 -18.31
CA GLU A 3 -54.76 32.99 -17.72
C GLU A 3 -53.76 32.29 -18.64
N SER A 4 -52.47 32.44 -18.33
CA SER A 4 -51.46 31.38 -18.49
C SER A 4 -50.20 31.73 -17.70
N ARG A 5 -50.00 30.98 -16.61
CA ARG A 5 -48.72 30.77 -15.92
C ARG A 5 -47.82 29.91 -16.82
N ASP A 6 -46.52 30.14 -16.79
CA ASP A 6 -45.54 29.08 -17.05
C ASP A 6 -44.35 29.22 -16.10
N GLU A 7 -44.07 28.11 -15.42
CA GLU A 7 -43.01 27.89 -14.45
C GLU A 7 -41.61 27.91 -15.09
N ALA A 8 -40.67 28.53 -14.39
CA ALA A 8 -39.25 28.25 -14.57
C ALA A 8 -38.82 27.22 -13.52
N GLY A 9 -38.66 25.95 -13.94
CA GLY A 9 -38.00 24.92 -13.14
C GLY A 9 -36.47 25.10 -13.18
N PRO A 10 -35.74 24.93 -12.05
CA PRO A 10 -34.29 24.87 -12.07
C PRO A 10 -33.81 23.47 -12.45
N ALA A 11 -32.76 23.44 -13.28
CA ALA A 11 -32.06 22.24 -13.72
C ALA A 11 -31.50 21.42 -12.55
N GLU A 12 -31.69 20.10 -12.64
CA GLU A 12 -31.13 19.11 -11.73
C GLU A 12 -29.59 19.17 -11.74
N GLN A 13 -29.01 19.66 -10.65
CA GLN A 13 -27.64 19.33 -10.27
C GLN A 13 -27.69 18.04 -9.47
N GLY A 14 -27.17 16.95 -10.06
CA GLY A 14 -26.99 15.67 -9.36
C GLY A 14 -26.09 15.85 -8.12
N PRO A 15 -26.39 15.17 -7.00
CA PRO A 15 -25.62 15.37 -5.78
C PRO A 15 -24.22 14.76 -5.93
N SER A 16 -23.20 15.59 -5.72
CA SER A 16 -21.82 15.15 -5.54
C SER A 16 -21.72 14.21 -4.34
N ASN A 17 -21.39 12.94 -4.56
CA ASN A 17 -21.17 11.93 -3.52
C ASN A 17 -19.81 12.12 -2.81
N ALA A 18 -19.61 13.27 -2.18
CA ALA A 18 -18.48 13.54 -1.32
C ALA A 18 -18.98 14.04 0.05
N ALA A 19 -18.41 13.47 1.13
CA ALA A 19 -18.62 13.79 2.55
C ALA A 19 -19.84 13.15 3.26
N TRP A 20 -19.82 11.83 3.50
CA TRP A 20 -20.81 11.13 4.32
C TRP A 20 -20.20 10.21 5.40
N TRP A 21 -19.11 10.62 6.04
CA TRP A 21 -18.64 9.95 7.26
C TRP A 21 -18.34 10.99 8.33
N GLY A 22 -19.24 11.11 9.31
CA GLY A 22 -19.02 11.91 10.50
C GLY A 22 -18.00 11.23 11.41
N SER A 23 -17.03 12.01 11.90
CA SER A 23 -15.96 11.56 12.80
C SER A 23 -16.47 10.87 14.08
N ASP A 24 -17.73 11.10 14.46
CA ASP A 24 -18.37 10.54 15.66
C ASP A 24 -18.76 9.06 15.57
N PHE A 25 -18.75 8.45 14.38
CA PHE A 25 -19.19 7.05 14.28
C PHE A 25 -18.24 6.10 15.01
N MET A 26 -16.93 6.39 15.03
CA MET A 26 -15.95 5.52 15.69
C MET A 26 -15.89 5.69 17.21
N GLU A 27 -16.10 6.90 17.74
CA GLU A 27 -16.15 7.13 19.20
C GLU A 27 -17.36 6.45 19.87
N LYS A 28 -18.44 6.25 19.10
CA LYS A 28 -19.64 5.59 19.60
C LYS A 28 -19.46 4.10 19.87
N PHE A 29 -18.42 3.45 19.32
CA PHE A 29 -18.20 2.01 19.51
C PHE A 29 -17.43 1.64 20.77
N ASP A 30 -16.63 2.55 21.34
CA ASP A 30 -16.01 2.34 22.66
C ASP A 30 -17.07 2.33 23.78
N SER A 31 -18.29 2.80 23.49
CA SER A 31 -19.39 2.94 24.46
C SER A 31 -20.43 1.81 24.43
N VAL A 32 -20.35 0.83 23.52
CA VAL A 32 -21.38 -0.23 23.42
C VAL A 32 -20.91 -1.52 24.10
N SER A 33 -21.19 -1.62 25.40
CA SER A 33 -21.20 -2.92 26.10
C SER A 33 -22.46 -3.68 25.68
N LEU A 34 -22.32 -4.67 24.80
CA LEU A 34 -23.40 -5.61 24.51
C LEU A 34 -23.45 -6.69 25.57
N HIS A 35 -24.54 -6.68 26.33
CA HIS A 35 -24.96 -7.72 27.25
C HIS A 35 -25.06 -9.05 26.49
N SER A 36 -24.21 -10.02 26.84
CA SER A 36 -24.27 -11.37 26.30
C SER A 36 -25.54 -12.03 26.81
N GLN A 37 -26.52 -12.23 25.92
CA GLN A 37 -27.61 -13.15 26.19
C GLN A 37 -27.05 -14.58 26.09
N GLU A 38 -27.08 -15.23 27.24
CA GLU A 38 -26.62 -16.59 27.49
C GLU A 38 -27.52 -17.59 26.75
N ASP A 39 -27.02 -18.15 25.65
CA ASP A 39 -27.57 -19.39 25.08
C ASP A 39 -26.56 -20.52 25.29
N THR A 40 -26.93 -21.38 26.24
CA THR A 40 -26.23 -22.59 26.63
C THR A 40 -26.25 -23.61 25.48
N LEU A 41 -25.13 -23.77 24.78
CA LEU A 41 -24.83 -25.01 24.05
C LEU A 41 -23.38 -25.41 24.35
N SER A 42 -23.27 -26.43 25.20
CA SER A 42 -22.01 -27.11 25.51
C SER A 42 -21.42 -27.68 24.21
N ASN A 43 -20.38 -27.04 23.69
CA ASN A 43 -19.45 -27.68 22.78
C ASN A 43 -18.09 -27.75 23.48
N LYS A 44 -17.75 -28.97 23.88
CA LYS A 44 -16.43 -29.40 24.30
C LYS A 44 -15.47 -29.13 23.13
N GLU A 45 -14.77 -28.01 23.15
CA GLU A 45 -13.71 -27.73 22.19
C GLU A 45 -12.60 -28.78 22.38
N SER A 46 -12.40 -29.60 21.35
CA SER A 46 -11.42 -30.69 21.34
C SER A 46 -10.01 -30.09 21.16
N PRO A 47 -8.97 -30.60 21.84
CA PRO A 47 -7.60 -30.10 21.72
C PRO A 47 -7.00 -30.15 20.29
N ARG A 48 -7.66 -30.87 19.37
CA ARG A 48 -7.19 -31.08 17.99
C ARG A 48 -7.22 -29.84 17.11
N ASN A 49 -8.11 -28.88 17.38
CA ASN A 49 -8.25 -27.70 16.52
C ASN A 49 -7.06 -26.73 16.60
N TYR A 50 -6.37 -26.66 17.74
CA TYR A 50 -5.24 -25.74 17.91
C TYR A 50 -4.02 -26.17 17.10
N GLU A 51 -3.64 -27.45 17.15
CA GLU A 51 -2.49 -27.94 16.39
C GLU A 51 -2.75 -27.95 14.87
N GLU A 52 -3.99 -28.19 14.44
CA GLU A 52 -4.35 -28.15 13.02
C GLU A 52 -4.34 -26.70 12.48
N ASP A 53 -4.83 -25.72 13.25
CA ASP A 53 -4.71 -24.28 12.93
C ASP A 53 -3.23 -23.84 12.87
N ASP A 54 -2.39 -24.29 13.81
CA ASP A 54 -0.97 -23.95 13.87
C ASP A 54 -0.18 -24.56 12.68
N LEU A 55 -0.45 -25.80 12.31
CA LEU A 55 0.15 -26.44 11.14
C LEU A 55 -0.29 -25.77 9.83
N SER A 56 -1.57 -25.42 9.73
CA SER A 56 -2.12 -24.71 8.57
C SER A 56 -1.46 -23.34 8.39
N SER A 57 -1.30 -22.59 9.48
CA SER A 57 -0.69 -21.26 9.44
C SER A 57 0.79 -21.26 9.13
N GLN A 58 1.57 -22.14 9.76
CA GLN A 58 2.98 -22.34 9.43
C GLN A 58 3.14 -22.73 7.94
N THR A 59 2.26 -23.60 7.43
CA THR A 59 2.26 -24.00 6.01
C THR A 59 1.98 -22.82 5.09
N ALA A 60 0.96 -22.01 5.36
CA ALA A 60 0.63 -20.84 4.55
C ALA A 60 1.78 -19.81 4.54
N SER A 61 2.40 -19.57 5.71
CA SER A 61 3.58 -18.71 5.86
C SER A 61 4.78 -19.24 5.05
N GLN A 62 5.04 -20.55 5.11
CA GLN A 62 6.09 -21.21 4.37
C GLN A 62 5.85 -21.14 2.84
N VAL A 63 4.60 -21.32 2.40
CA VAL A 63 4.23 -21.21 0.98
C VAL A 63 4.52 -19.80 0.46
N LEU A 64 4.08 -18.76 1.20
CA LEU A 64 4.37 -17.39 0.82
C LEU A 64 5.88 -17.10 0.83
N TRP A 65 6.61 -17.60 1.84
CA TRP A 65 8.06 -17.40 1.95
C TRP A 65 8.82 -18.02 0.78
N SER A 66 8.49 -19.26 0.41
CA SER A 66 9.22 -20.03 -0.60
C SER A 66 8.85 -19.64 -2.03
N THR A 67 7.56 -19.42 -2.31
CA THR A 67 7.07 -19.17 -3.67
C THR A 67 6.88 -17.69 -3.98
N GLY A 68 6.83 -16.84 -2.95
CA GLY A 68 6.41 -15.44 -3.09
C GLY A 68 4.93 -15.29 -3.42
N MET A 69 4.11 -16.35 -3.35
CA MET A 69 2.68 -16.30 -3.66
C MET A 69 1.85 -17.07 -2.63
N LEU A 70 0.65 -16.59 -2.35
CA LEU A 70 -0.33 -17.31 -1.55
C LEU A 70 -1.72 -17.15 -2.16
N LEU A 71 -2.27 -18.26 -2.66
CA LEU A 71 -3.63 -18.33 -3.20
C LEU A 71 -4.64 -18.71 -2.11
N GLU A 72 -4.29 -19.72 -1.31
CA GLU A 72 -5.15 -20.24 -0.24
C GLU A 72 -5.55 -19.15 0.78
N PRO A 73 -6.67 -19.33 1.49
CA PRO A 73 -7.08 -18.42 2.54
C PRO A 73 -6.01 -18.23 3.62
N ILE A 74 -5.89 -17.03 4.18
CA ILE A 74 -4.97 -16.77 5.29
C ILE A 74 -5.59 -17.28 6.61
N PRO A 75 -5.00 -18.32 7.25
CA PRO A 75 -5.48 -18.82 8.55
C PRO A 75 -5.04 -17.93 9.72
N ASN A 76 -5.65 -18.11 10.89
CA ASN A 76 -5.16 -17.51 12.13
C ASN A 76 -3.81 -18.12 12.51
N GLY A 77 -2.88 -17.31 13.01
CA GLY A 77 -1.51 -17.71 13.28
C GLY A 77 -0.57 -17.47 12.09
N PHE A 78 -1.10 -17.18 10.89
CA PHE A 78 -0.26 -16.84 9.74
C PHE A 78 0.61 -15.65 10.07
N TYR A 79 1.88 -15.72 9.67
CA TYR A 79 2.80 -14.61 9.80
C TYR A 79 3.60 -14.39 8.51
N SER A 80 3.92 -13.14 8.28
CA SER A 80 4.84 -12.72 7.23
C SER A 80 6.08 -12.15 7.88
N VAL A 81 7.25 -12.43 7.32
CA VAL A 81 8.53 -11.81 7.70
C VAL A 81 9.07 -11.03 6.51
N THR A 82 9.59 -9.81 6.70
CA THR A 82 10.27 -9.10 5.61
C THR A 82 11.49 -9.93 5.20
N PRO A 83 11.57 -10.41 3.95
CA PRO A 83 12.71 -11.20 3.51
C PRO A 83 13.94 -10.29 3.38
N ASP A 84 14.71 -10.16 4.45
CA ASP A 84 16.06 -9.61 4.40
C ASP A 84 16.97 -10.66 3.70
N LYS A 85 17.89 -10.21 2.84
CA LYS A 85 18.90 -11.07 2.21
C LYS A 85 19.60 -11.95 3.23
N ARG A 86 19.90 -11.38 4.41
CA ARG A 86 20.52 -12.10 5.52
C ARG A 86 19.63 -13.25 6.02
N LEU A 87 18.33 -13.01 6.20
CA LEU A 87 17.42 -14.07 6.67
C LEU A 87 17.29 -15.19 5.63
N LYS A 88 17.21 -14.83 4.35
CA LYS A 88 17.16 -15.82 3.25
C LYS A 88 18.45 -16.64 3.10
N GLU A 89 19.60 -16.07 3.46
CA GLU A 89 20.88 -16.79 3.50
C GLU A 89 20.96 -17.77 4.69
N HIS A 90 20.31 -17.47 5.81
CA HIS A 90 20.37 -18.29 7.04
C HIS A 90 19.26 -19.32 7.13
N PHE A 91 18.13 -19.09 6.46
CA PHE A 91 16.93 -19.92 6.58
C PHE A 91 16.35 -20.30 5.21
N GLU A 92 16.47 -21.58 4.86
CA GLU A 92 15.81 -22.16 3.68
C GLU A 92 14.28 -22.21 3.85
N CYS A 93 13.83 -22.57 5.06
CA CYS A 93 12.43 -22.50 5.48
C CYS A 93 12.12 -21.15 6.15
N ILE A 94 10.85 -20.78 6.29
CA ILE A 94 10.50 -19.62 7.09
C ILE A 94 10.83 -19.92 8.56
N PRO A 95 11.63 -19.08 9.24
CA PRO A 95 11.94 -19.28 10.65
C PRO A 95 10.67 -19.13 11.49
N THR A 96 10.53 -19.98 12.51
CA THR A 96 9.47 -19.87 13.51
C THR A 96 9.59 -18.56 14.29
N LEU A 97 8.51 -18.12 14.93
CA LEU A 97 8.52 -16.92 15.76
C LEU A 97 9.55 -17.03 16.90
N ASP A 98 9.73 -18.22 17.50
CA ASP A 98 10.70 -18.43 18.57
C ASP A 98 12.16 -18.41 18.07
N GLU A 99 12.42 -18.94 16.87
CA GLU A 99 13.74 -18.83 16.23
C GLU A 99 14.07 -17.38 15.89
N LEU A 100 13.10 -16.63 15.37
CA LEU A 100 13.25 -15.19 15.16
C LEU A 100 13.56 -14.49 16.49
N HIS A 101 12.82 -14.78 17.56
CA HIS A 101 13.09 -14.21 18.88
C HIS A 101 14.46 -14.55 19.46
N SER A 102 15.02 -15.71 19.10
CA SER A 102 16.32 -16.20 19.55
C SER A 102 17.49 -15.53 18.81
N LEU A 103 17.23 -14.92 17.64
CA LEU A 103 18.21 -14.21 16.83
C LEU A 103 18.63 -12.84 17.43
N GLY A 104 18.03 -12.43 18.55
CA GLY A 104 18.43 -11.25 19.32
C GLY A 104 18.28 -9.94 18.55
N ASN A 105 19.35 -9.14 18.48
CA ASN A 105 19.33 -7.81 17.83
C ASN A 105 19.02 -7.85 16.33
N GLU A 106 19.10 -9.02 15.69
CA GLU A 106 18.77 -9.21 14.27
C GLU A 106 17.27 -9.39 14.06
N ALA A 107 16.57 -9.94 15.07
CA ALA A 107 15.11 -10.04 15.11
C ALA A 107 14.44 -8.65 15.16
N LEU A 108 15.08 -7.70 15.84
CA LEU A 108 14.63 -6.29 15.88
C LEU A 108 14.62 -5.62 14.50
N ARG A 109 15.24 -6.24 13.48
CA ARG A 109 15.16 -5.81 12.08
C ARG A 109 14.16 -6.62 11.25
N ALA A 110 13.76 -7.79 11.73
CA ALA A 110 12.73 -8.60 11.10
C ALA A 110 11.36 -8.01 11.45
N ASP A 111 10.82 -7.16 10.58
CA ASP A 111 9.44 -6.69 10.69
C ASP A 111 8.49 -7.86 10.43
N VAL A 112 7.88 -8.41 11.49
CA VAL A 112 6.98 -9.57 11.45
C VAL A 112 5.55 -9.12 11.62
N ILE A 113 4.68 -9.51 10.69
CA ILE A 113 3.24 -9.23 10.75
C ILE A 113 2.52 -10.54 11.00
N VAL A 114 1.75 -10.61 12.08
CA VAL A 114 0.95 -11.78 12.47
C VAL A 114 -0.54 -11.50 12.24
N VAL A 115 -1.24 -12.49 11.68
CA VAL A 115 -2.69 -12.47 11.46
C VAL A 115 -3.33 -13.42 12.45
N ASP A 116 -4.03 -12.87 13.43
CA ASP A 116 -4.75 -13.67 14.43
C ASP A 116 -6.02 -12.92 14.84
N SER A 117 -7.16 -13.27 14.27
CA SER A 117 -8.45 -12.63 14.60
C SER A 117 -8.99 -13.04 15.97
N LYS A 118 -8.41 -14.06 16.62
CA LYS A 118 -8.79 -14.44 18.00
C LYS A 118 -8.14 -13.47 19.00
N LYS A 119 -6.90 -13.05 18.74
CA LYS A 119 -6.16 -12.07 19.57
C LYS A 119 -6.36 -10.61 19.15
N ASP A 120 -6.54 -10.37 17.85
CA ASP A 120 -6.69 -9.03 17.29
C ASP A 120 -8.17 -8.64 17.13
N LYS A 121 -8.69 -7.91 18.13
CA LYS A 121 -10.08 -7.43 18.13
C LYS A 121 -10.38 -6.48 16.98
N LYS A 122 -9.42 -5.63 16.58
CA LYS A 122 -9.60 -4.69 15.45
C LYS A 122 -9.76 -5.47 14.15
N LEU A 123 -8.91 -6.47 13.93
CA LEU A 123 -9.04 -7.36 12.78
C LEU A 123 -10.38 -8.10 12.77
N SER A 124 -10.81 -8.63 13.93
CA SER A 124 -12.12 -9.29 14.06
C SER A 124 -13.28 -8.37 13.68
N MET A 125 -13.26 -7.11 14.14
CA MET A 125 -14.26 -6.11 13.76
C MET A 125 -14.24 -5.78 12.26
N LEU A 126 -13.05 -5.65 11.64
CA LEU A 126 -12.94 -5.41 10.20
C LEU A 126 -13.53 -6.56 9.37
N LYS A 127 -13.32 -7.82 9.80
CA LYS A 127 -13.92 -9.02 9.19
C LYS A 127 -15.46 -8.98 9.24
N GLN A 128 -16.03 -8.58 10.37
CA GLN A 128 -17.48 -8.43 10.50
C GLN A 128 -18.02 -7.28 9.63
N LEU A 129 -17.33 -6.14 9.62
CA LEU A 129 -17.72 -4.98 8.84
C LEU A 129 -17.72 -5.28 7.34
N ILE A 130 -16.68 -5.93 6.82
CA ILE A 130 -16.63 -6.23 5.39
C ILE A 130 -17.75 -7.20 4.98
N ALA A 131 -18.05 -8.21 5.80
CA ALA A 131 -19.15 -9.15 5.57
C ALA A 131 -20.52 -8.43 5.50
N ALA A 132 -20.70 -7.36 6.28
CA ALA A 132 -21.88 -6.52 6.19
C ALA A 132 -21.88 -5.65 4.90
N LEU A 133 -20.75 -5.02 4.57
CA LEU A 133 -20.62 -4.08 3.45
C LEU A 133 -20.81 -4.73 2.07
N VAL A 134 -20.43 -6.01 1.92
CA VAL A 134 -20.52 -6.72 0.63
C VAL A 134 -21.73 -7.65 0.54
N ARG A 135 -22.60 -7.64 1.56
CA ARG A 135 -23.83 -8.42 1.56
C ARG A 135 -24.67 -8.07 0.33
N GLY A 136 -25.02 -9.07 -0.48
CA GLY A 136 -25.77 -8.88 -1.72
C GLY A 136 -24.94 -8.46 -2.93
N LEU A 137 -23.61 -8.37 -2.82
CA LEU A 137 -22.71 -8.03 -3.93
C LEU A 137 -22.03 -9.26 -4.58
N SER A 138 -22.47 -10.49 -4.26
CA SER A 138 -21.80 -11.72 -4.73
C SER A 138 -21.71 -11.85 -6.27
N ALA A 139 -22.64 -11.25 -7.00
CA ALA A 139 -22.61 -11.21 -8.47
C ALA A 139 -21.73 -10.10 -9.06
N ASN A 140 -21.13 -9.24 -8.22
CA ASN A 140 -20.28 -8.13 -8.65
C ASN A 140 -18.94 -8.10 -7.91
N PRO A 141 -17.98 -8.96 -8.32
CA PRO A 141 -16.65 -9.02 -7.72
C PRO A 141 -15.92 -7.67 -7.74
N ALA A 142 -16.07 -6.87 -8.80
CA ALA A 142 -15.43 -5.56 -8.91
C ALA A 142 -15.94 -4.58 -7.82
N ALA A 143 -17.24 -4.59 -7.54
CA ALA A 143 -17.79 -3.80 -6.44
C ALA A 143 -17.30 -4.30 -5.08
N MET A 144 -17.20 -5.62 -4.87
CA MET A 144 -16.61 -6.19 -3.65
C MET A 144 -15.16 -5.74 -3.45
N ILE A 145 -14.33 -5.86 -4.50
CA ILE A 145 -12.92 -5.40 -4.48
C ILE A 145 -12.83 -3.93 -4.06
N LYS A 146 -13.67 -3.06 -4.64
CA LYS A 146 -13.70 -1.63 -4.30
C LYS A 146 -14.08 -1.39 -2.85
N LYS A 147 -15.04 -2.15 -2.29
CA LYS A 147 -15.42 -2.07 -0.87
C LYS A 147 -14.30 -2.53 0.06
N ILE A 148 -13.65 -3.65 -0.26
CA ILE A 148 -12.53 -4.17 0.53
C ILE A 148 -11.36 -3.19 0.52
N ALA A 149 -10.93 -2.73 -0.67
CA ALA A 149 -9.81 -1.81 -0.80
C ALA A 149 -10.10 -0.45 -0.15
N GLY A 150 -11.34 0.04 -0.24
CA GLY A 150 -11.78 1.24 0.49
C GLY A 150 -11.62 1.06 2.00
N LEU A 151 -12.09 -0.05 2.56
CA LEU A 151 -11.96 -0.33 3.99
C LEU A 151 -10.49 -0.44 4.43
N VAL A 152 -9.63 -1.10 3.64
CA VAL A 152 -8.17 -1.15 3.90
C VAL A 152 -7.55 0.24 3.90
N SER A 153 -7.91 1.06 2.91
CA SER A 153 -7.45 2.44 2.80
C SER A 153 -7.84 3.26 4.01
N ASP A 154 -9.12 3.21 4.42
CA ASP A 154 -9.64 4.01 5.53
C ASP A 154 -9.02 3.60 6.86
N PHE A 155 -8.80 2.30 7.06
CA PHE A 155 -8.13 1.77 8.24
C PHE A 155 -6.71 2.35 8.42
N TYR A 156 -5.91 2.38 7.34
CA TYR A 156 -4.52 2.87 7.39
C TYR A 156 -4.35 4.37 7.07
N LYS A 157 -5.43 5.10 6.73
CA LYS A 157 -5.43 6.57 6.53
C LYS A 157 -5.67 7.36 7.81
N ARG A 158 -6.19 6.73 8.87
CA ARG A 158 -6.65 7.44 10.07
C ARG A 158 -5.50 8.25 10.70
N PRO A 159 -5.58 9.59 10.75
CA PRO A 159 -4.61 10.40 11.47
C PRO A 159 -4.74 10.09 12.95
N THR A 160 -3.70 9.57 13.56
CA THR A 160 -3.61 9.48 15.01
C THR A 160 -3.60 10.92 15.54
N VAL A 161 -4.60 11.27 16.35
CA VAL A 161 -4.71 12.60 17.01
C VAL A 161 -3.57 12.84 18.01
N ASP A 162 -2.72 11.83 18.22
CA ASP A 162 -1.53 11.90 19.03
C ASP A 162 -0.41 12.66 18.30
N SER A 163 0.25 13.58 19.01
CA SER A 163 1.39 14.34 18.50
C SER A 163 2.46 13.39 17.89
N PRO A 164 2.99 13.69 16.68
CA PRO A 164 3.89 12.78 15.94
C PRO A 164 5.11 12.31 16.74
N ALA A 165 5.60 13.13 17.67
CA ALA A 165 6.75 12.81 18.51
C ALA A 165 6.44 11.84 19.66
N ARG A 166 5.19 11.76 20.13
CA ARG A 166 4.79 10.78 21.17
C ARG A 166 4.47 9.42 20.56
N THR A 167 3.87 9.42 19.38
CA THR A 167 3.54 8.21 18.63
C THR A 167 4.78 7.44 18.20
N SER A 168 5.79 8.12 17.65
CA SER A 168 7.03 7.47 17.19
C SER A 168 7.85 6.85 18.31
N VAL A 169 7.87 7.48 19.48
CA VAL A 169 8.58 6.96 20.66
C VAL A 169 7.85 5.74 21.21
N GLU A 170 6.53 5.81 21.41
CA GLU A 170 5.72 4.69 21.89
C GLU A 170 5.71 3.50 20.89
N GLU A 171 5.68 3.78 19.58
CA GLU A 171 5.82 2.77 18.53
C GLU A 171 7.18 2.10 18.56
N THR A 172 8.26 2.88 18.75
CA THR A 172 9.61 2.32 18.86
C THR A 172 9.72 1.45 20.11
N TYR A 173 9.13 1.87 21.24
CA TYR A 173 9.09 1.07 22.46
C TYR A 173 8.25 -0.20 22.30
N HIS A 174 7.04 -0.13 21.75
CA HIS A 174 6.22 -1.31 21.52
C HIS A 174 6.81 -2.27 20.48
N MET A 175 7.46 -1.76 19.43
CA MET A 175 8.19 -2.62 18.50
C MET A 175 9.43 -3.26 19.16
N LEU A 176 10.14 -2.54 20.03
CA LEU A 176 11.26 -3.06 20.79
C LEU A 176 10.80 -4.12 21.81
N GLU A 177 9.69 -3.87 22.50
CA GLU A 177 9.07 -4.73 23.51
C GLU A 177 8.50 -6.00 22.87
N ASN A 178 7.80 -5.88 21.75
CA ASN A 178 7.28 -7.00 20.97
C ASN A 178 8.33 -7.61 20.01
N ARG A 179 9.60 -7.20 20.14
CA ARG A 179 10.74 -7.74 19.37
C ARG A 179 10.53 -7.77 17.85
N GLY A 180 9.83 -6.77 17.30
CA GLY A 180 9.54 -6.68 15.87
C GLY A 180 8.27 -7.39 15.40
N VAL A 181 7.53 -8.06 16.29
CA VAL A 181 6.27 -8.75 15.97
C VAL A 181 5.07 -7.84 16.20
N GLN A 182 4.20 -7.69 15.19
CA GLN A 182 2.99 -6.87 15.26
C GLN A 182 1.78 -7.64 14.76
N LEU A 183 0.65 -7.51 15.47
CA LEU A 183 -0.64 -7.95 14.95
C LEU A 183 -1.09 -7.00 13.83
N LEU A 184 -1.66 -7.55 12.76
CA LEU A 184 -2.01 -6.80 11.55
C LEU A 184 -2.87 -5.54 11.81
N GLY A 185 -3.87 -5.65 12.69
CA GLY A 185 -4.77 -4.55 13.08
C GLY A 185 -4.19 -3.60 14.12
N GLN A 186 -2.98 -3.83 14.63
CA GLN A 186 -2.27 -2.90 15.51
C GLN A 186 -1.35 -1.96 14.74
N ILE A 187 -1.02 -2.29 13.49
CA ILE A 187 -0.17 -1.47 12.62
C ILE A 187 -0.89 -0.15 12.31
N ARG A 188 -0.28 0.98 12.66
CA ARG A 188 -0.87 2.33 12.50
C ARG A 188 -0.73 2.86 11.08
N HIS A 189 0.46 2.74 10.50
CA HIS A 189 0.75 3.23 9.16
C HIS A 189 1.06 2.07 8.23
N GLY A 190 0.12 1.78 7.33
CA GLY A 190 0.23 0.64 6.43
C GLY A 190 1.07 0.98 5.21
N SER A 191 2.25 0.37 5.07
CA SER A 191 2.94 0.25 3.79
C SER A 191 2.20 -0.75 2.87
N CYS A 192 2.73 -1.01 1.69
CA CYS A 192 2.12 -1.95 0.73
C CYS A 192 1.81 -3.33 1.34
N ARG A 193 2.69 -3.81 2.21
CA ARG A 193 2.65 -5.14 2.80
C ARG A 193 1.49 -5.37 3.78
N PRO A 194 1.35 -4.63 4.89
CA PRO A 194 0.19 -4.77 5.77
C PRO A 194 -1.14 -4.49 5.04
N ARG A 195 -1.16 -3.56 4.07
CA ARG A 195 -2.35 -3.31 3.24
C ARG A 195 -2.75 -4.52 2.39
N ALA A 196 -1.78 -5.16 1.74
CA ALA A 196 -2.02 -6.35 0.91
C ALA A 196 -2.48 -7.55 1.74
N ILE A 197 -1.85 -7.79 2.90
CA ILE A 197 -2.26 -8.85 3.84
C ILE A 197 -3.69 -8.59 4.32
N LEU A 198 -4.00 -7.36 4.76
CA LEU A 198 -5.35 -7.02 5.22
C LEU A 198 -6.40 -7.18 4.12
N PHE A 199 -6.11 -6.73 2.89
CA PHE A 199 -7.01 -6.97 1.77
C PHE A 199 -7.29 -8.46 1.58
N LYS A 200 -6.24 -9.30 1.56
CA LYS A 200 -6.38 -10.75 1.38
C LYS A 200 -7.23 -11.38 2.50
N VAL A 201 -6.97 -11.04 3.76
CA VAL A 201 -7.77 -11.55 4.91
C VAL A 201 -9.25 -11.17 4.77
N LEU A 202 -9.54 -9.94 4.36
CA LEU A 202 -10.91 -9.47 4.18
C LEU A 202 -11.59 -10.10 2.95
N ALA A 203 -10.84 -10.30 1.86
CA ALA A 203 -11.32 -11.00 0.68
C ALA A 203 -11.68 -12.46 1.01
N ASP A 204 -10.81 -13.17 1.73
CA ASP A 204 -11.01 -14.54 2.17
C ASP A 204 -12.25 -14.67 3.08
N THR A 205 -12.46 -13.69 3.96
CA THR A 205 -13.64 -13.63 4.85
C THR A 205 -14.96 -13.63 4.08
N VAL A 206 -14.99 -13.06 2.87
CA VAL A 206 -16.19 -12.92 2.06
C VAL A 206 -16.20 -13.82 0.83
N GLY A 207 -15.24 -14.76 0.75
CA GLY A 207 -15.13 -15.73 -0.35
C GLY A 207 -14.73 -15.12 -1.69
N LEU A 208 -14.06 -13.96 -1.69
CA LEU A 208 -13.50 -13.36 -2.91
C LEU A 208 -12.13 -13.99 -3.22
N GLU A 209 -12.03 -14.70 -4.33
CA GLU A 209 -10.76 -15.26 -4.78
C GLU A 209 -9.75 -14.14 -5.09
N SER A 210 -8.58 -14.21 -4.46
CA SER A 210 -7.47 -13.30 -4.66
C SER A 210 -6.16 -13.99 -4.33
N ARG A 211 -5.04 -13.46 -4.82
CA ARG A 211 -3.69 -14.00 -4.62
C ARG A 211 -2.80 -12.92 -4.04
N LEU A 212 -2.13 -13.24 -2.94
CA LEU A 212 -1.07 -12.39 -2.39
C LEU A 212 0.23 -12.69 -3.14
N VAL A 213 0.96 -11.64 -3.55
CA VAL A 213 2.21 -11.77 -4.32
C VAL A 213 3.28 -10.87 -3.72
N VAL A 214 4.45 -11.43 -3.44
CA VAL A 214 5.66 -10.74 -3.00
C VAL A 214 6.60 -10.57 -4.19
N GLY A 215 7.22 -9.41 -4.30
CA GLY A 215 8.13 -9.10 -5.39
C GLY A 215 7.50 -8.36 -6.56
N LEU A 216 8.31 -8.15 -7.59
CA LEU A 216 7.90 -7.64 -8.89
C LEU A 216 7.82 -8.80 -9.89
N PRO A 217 6.91 -8.75 -10.88
CA PRO A 217 6.90 -9.73 -11.95
C PRO A 217 8.23 -9.68 -12.72
N ASN A 218 8.71 -10.85 -13.14
CA ASN A 218 9.88 -10.93 -14.01
C ASN A 218 9.45 -10.68 -15.47
N ASP A 219 9.16 -9.42 -15.81
CA ASP A 219 8.75 -9.00 -17.16
C ASP A 219 9.94 -8.54 -18.03
N GLY A 220 11.18 -8.83 -17.60
CA GLY A 220 12.41 -8.45 -18.30
C GLY A 220 12.75 -6.95 -18.18
N SER A 221 12.01 -6.18 -17.38
CA SER A 221 12.36 -4.79 -17.04
C SER A 221 13.30 -4.71 -15.82
N VAL A 222 13.97 -3.57 -15.67
CA VAL A 222 15.06 -3.29 -14.71
C VAL A 222 14.82 -3.89 -13.32
N GLU A 223 15.78 -4.68 -12.83
CA GLU A 223 15.78 -5.19 -11.46
C GLU A 223 15.72 -4.04 -10.44
N CYS A 224 14.62 -3.96 -9.68
CA CYS A 224 14.57 -3.09 -8.52
C CYS A 224 15.35 -3.72 -7.38
N ALA A 225 16.33 -2.99 -6.85
CA ALA A 225 17.10 -3.42 -5.67
C ALA A 225 16.20 -3.74 -4.46
N ASP A 226 14.99 -3.17 -4.39
CA ASP A 226 14.03 -3.34 -3.29
C ASP A 226 12.77 -4.13 -3.69
N SER A 227 12.78 -4.83 -4.83
CA SER A 227 11.62 -5.61 -5.33
C SER A 227 11.02 -6.54 -4.27
N TYR A 228 11.87 -7.23 -3.49
CA TYR A 228 11.48 -8.17 -2.43
C TYR A 228 10.69 -7.53 -1.27
N LYS A 229 10.73 -6.20 -1.13
CA LYS A 229 9.98 -5.47 -0.08
C LYS A 229 8.53 -5.20 -0.48
N HIS A 230 8.17 -5.38 -1.74
CA HIS A 230 6.84 -5.09 -2.24
C HIS A 230 5.93 -6.31 -2.14
N MET A 231 4.72 -6.07 -1.68
CA MET A 231 3.66 -7.07 -1.63
C MET A 231 2.39 -6.47 -2.19
N SER A 232 1.73 -7.24 -3.06
CA SER A 232 0.59 -6.82 -3.87
C SER A 232 -0.50 -7.90 -3.87
N VAL A 233 -1.70 -7.52 -4.31
CA VAL A 233 -2.81 -8.46 -4.48
C VAL A 233 -3.21 -8.52 -5.95
N ILE A 234 -3.33 -9.74 -6.46
CA ILE A 234 -3.84 -10.04 -7.79
C ILE A 234 -5.23 -10.69 -7.66
N VAL A 235 -6.15 -10.31 -8.52
CA VAL A 235 -7.46 -10.95 -8.70
C VAL A 235 -7.61 -11.41 -10.13
N VAL A 236 -8.42 -12.44 -10.36
CA VAL A 236 -8.76 -12.90 -11.72
C VAL A 236 -10.20 -12.55 -12.00
N LEU A 237 -10.44 -11.66 -12.96
CA LEU A 237 -11.78 -11.33 -13.44
C LEU A 237 -11.87 -11.63 -14.93
N ASN A 238 -12.90 -12.35 -15.35
CA ASN A 238 -13.10 -12.73 -16.76
C ASN A 238 -11.84 -13.37 -17.39
N SER A 239 -11.14 -14.23 -16.62
CA SER A 239 -9.88 -14.87 -17.02
C SER A 239 -8.68 -13.94 -17.19
N VAL A 240 -8.74 -12.71 -16.68
CA VAL A 240 -7.64 -11.73 -16.72
C VAL A 240 -7.08 -11.49 -15.33
N GLU A 241 -5.76 -11.63 -15.17
CA GLU A 241 -5.05 -11.25 -13.93
C GLU A 241 -4.93 -9.73 -13.83
N LEU A 242 -5.47 -9.17 -12.74
CA LEU A 242 -5.50 -7.74 -12.46
C LEU A 242 -4.88 -7.46 -11.10
N LEU A 243 -3.98 -6.47 -11.06
CA LEU A 243 -3.45 -5.89 -9.82
C LEU A 243 -4.53 -5.01 -9.18
N VAL A 244 -4.72 -5.17 -7.87
CA VAL A 244 -5.54 -4.28 -7.06
C VAL A 244 -4.67 -3.16 -6.51
N ASP A 245 -4.93 -1.91 -6.89
CA ASP A 245 -4.28 -0.76 -6.26
C ASP A 245 -4.83 -0.57 -4.84
N LEU A 246 -3.95 -0.53 -3.84
CA LEU A 246 -4.27 -0.33 -2.41
C LEU A 246 -3.67 0.96 -1.85
N MET A 247 -2.99 1.73 -2.69
CA MET A 247 -2.17 2.88 -2.31
C MET A 247 -2.72 4.17 -2.89
N ARG A 248 -2.72 4.32 -4.23
CA ARG A 248 -3.03 5.59 -4.90
C ARG A 248 -4.53 5.71 -5.16
N PHE A 249 -5.11 4.69 -5.80
CA PHE A 249 -6.54 4.62 -6.09
C PHE A 249 -7.12 3.29 -5.55
N PRO A 250 -7.43 3.21 -4.24
CA PRO A 250 -7.90 1.99 -3.60
C PRO A 250 -9.05 1.30 -4.36
N GLY A 251 -8.81 0.08 -4.83
CA GLY A 251 -9.76 -0.76 -5.53
C GLY A 251 -9.75 -0.59 -7.05
N GLN A 252 -8.89 0.27 -7.60
CA GLN A 252 -8.65 0.31 -9.04
C GLN A 252 -7.97 -0.98 -9.50
N LEU A 253 -8.48 -1.54 -10.60
CA LEU A 253 -7.94 -2.74 -11.22
C LEU A 253 -7.04 -2.35 -12.38
N ILE A 254 -5.81 -2.87 -12.37
CA ILE A 254 -4.77 -2.49 -13.31
C ILE A 254 -4.20 -3.78 -13.95
N PRO A 255 -3.97 -3.82 -15.27
CA PRO A 255 -3.24 -4.93 -15.88
C PRO A 255 -1.88 -5.15 -15.20
N ARG A 256 -1.59 -6.41 -14.84
CA ARG A 256 -0.37 -6.77 -14.13
C ARG A 256 0.87 -6.47 -14.96
N SER A 257 1.77 -5.64 -14.43
CA SER A 257 3.10 -5.34 -14.99
C SER A 257 4.04 -4.83 -13.90
N THR A 258 5.36 -4.87 -14.12
CA THR A 258 6.33 -4.30 -13.18
C THR A 258 6.07 -2.80 -13.00
N ARG A 259 5.83 -2.09 -14.10
CA ARG A 259 5.50 -0.67 -14.09
C ARG A 259 4.28 -0.35 -13.23
N ALA A 260 3.21 -1.16 -13.32
CA ALA A 260 2.01 -0.93 -12.51
C ALA A 260 2.33 -1.01 -11.01
N ILE A 261 3.08 -2.02 -10.57
CA ILE A 261 3.45 -2.17 -9.15
C ILE A 261 4.36 -1.02 -8.70
N PHE A 262 5.33 -0.61 -9.51
CA PHE A 262 6.14 0.57 -9.20
C PHE A 262 5.32 1.85 -9.03
N MET A 263 4.40 2.10 -9.96
CA MET A 263 3.59 3.32 -9.96
C MET A 263 2.59 3.37 -8.79
N THR A 264 2.05 2.23 -8.36
CA THR A 264 1.14 2.17 -7.21
C THR A 264 1.88 2.19 -5.88
N HIS A 265 3.06 1.56 -5.77
CA HIS A 265 3.73 1.36 -4.49
C HIS A 265 4.89 2.31 -4.18
N ILE A 266 5.54 2.91 -5.19
CA ILE A 266 6.80 3.67 -5.01
C ILE A 266 6.65 5.14 -5.42
N SER A 267 5.79 5.49 -6.37
CA SER A 267 5.73 6.83 -6.96
C SER A 267 4.95 7.91 -6.15
N ALA A 268 4.73 7.73 -4.85
CA ALA A 268 4.12 8.78 -4.02
C ALA A 268 5.04 9.99 -3.75
N ALA A 269 6.35 9.88 -4.04
CA ALA A 269 7.32 10.97 -3.94
C ALA A 269 7.83 11.33 -5.34
N GLY A 270 7.06 12.13 -6.08
CA GLY A 270 7.43 12.51 -7.44
C GLY A 270 6.38 13.30 -8.23
N GLU A 271 5.22 13.60 -7.65
CA GLU A 271 4.46 14.79 -8.05
C GLU A 271 5.17 16.01 -7.42
N SER A 272 6.37 16.30 -7.92
CA SER A 272 6.80 17.69 -7.95
C SER A 272 5.78 18.39 -8.85
N ASP A 273 5.07 19.33 -8.25
CA ASP A 273 4.21 20.31 -8.86
C ASP A 273 5.03 21.24 -9.78
N SER A 274 5.67 20.67 -10.80
CA SER A 274 6.27 21.40 -11.91
C SER A 274 5.26 21.50 -13.03
N ALA A 275 4.03 21.91 -12.68
CA ALA A 275 3.10 22.52 -13.62
C ALA A 275 3.43 24.03 -13.71
N GLU A 276 4.66 24.35 -14.08
CA GLU A 276 5.06 25.72 -14.42
C GLU A 276 5.93 25.70 -15.69
N ASN A 277 5.38 25.14 -16.76
CA ASN A 277 5.69 25.61 -18.11
C ASN A 277 4.58 25.24 -19.11
N ASP A 278 3.40 25.79 -18.89
CA ASP A 278 2.52 26.19 -20.00
C ASP A 278 1.72 27.41 -19.52
N SER A 279 2.45 28.51 -19.31
CA SER A 279 1.81 29.83 -19.20
C SER A 279 1.20 30.11 -20.57
N CYS A 280 -0.09 29.82 -20.70
CA CYS A 280 -0.92 30.28 -21.78
C CYS A 280 -0.57 31.75 -22.10
N ASP A 281 -0.02 31.95 -23.29
CA ASP A 281 0.21 33.22 -23.93
C ASP A 281 -1.13 33.95 -24.05
N SER A 282 -1.43 34.81 -23.06
CA SER A 282 -2.58 35.70 -23.15
C SER A 282 -2.16 36.91 -23.97
N PRO A 283 -2.83 37.23 -25.09
CA PRO A 283 -2.47 38.36 -25.90
C PRO A 283 -2.65 39.65 -25.06
N LEU A 284 -1.56 40.40 -24.93
CA LEU A 284 -1.54 41.65 -24.17
C LEU A 284 -2.56 42.64 -24.76
N GLU A 285 -3.51 43.10 -23.94
CA GLU A 285 -4.37 44.24 -24.30
C GLU A 285 -3.54 45.53 -24.43
N PRO A 286 -3.93 46.48 -25.31
CA PRO A 286 -2.99 47.46 -25.88
C PRO A 286 -2.52 48.59 -24.95
N ASN A 287 -2.86 48.59 -23.66
CA ASN A 287 -2.72 49.77 -22.80
C ASN A 287 -2.09 49.48 -21.42
N SER A 288 -1.05 48.64 -21.33
CA SER A 288 -0.24 48.54 -20.10
C SER A 288 0.89 49.61 -20.06
N PRO A 289 1.03 50.40 -18.97
CA PRO A 289 1.81 51.63 -18.94
C PRO A 289 3.27 51.48 -18.45
N LEU A 290 3.94 50.36 -18.71
CA LEU A 290 5.35 50.18 -18.35
C LEU A 290 6.18 49.79 -19.58
N TYR A 291 6.21 50.72 -20.54
CA TYR A 291 7.20 50.72 -21.61
C TYR A 291 8.41 51.55 -21.16
N GLY A 292 9.56 50.90 -21.04
CA GLY A 292 10.85 51.58 -21.00
C GLY A 292 11.73 51.13 -19.86
N PHE A 293 12.62 50.17 -20.13
CA PHE A 293 14.06 50.19 -19.80
C PHE A 293 14.69 48.93 -20.41
N PRO A 294 15.68 49.03 -21.32
CA PRO A 294 16.40 47.85 -21.79
C PRO A 294 17.50 47.50 -20.79
N GLU A 295 17.39 46.33 -20.15
CA GLU A 295 18.43 45.77 -19.30
C GLU A 295 19.54 45.18 -20.18
N LYS A 296 20.76 45.68 -19.97
CA LYS A 296 21.97 45.29 -20.71
C LYS A 296 22.37 43.86 -20.33
N VAL A 297 22.49 43.01 -21.35
CA VAL A 297 23.07 41.66 -21.21
C VAL A 297 24.59 41.79 -21.01
N ASP A 298 25.07 41.24 -19.90
CA ASP A 298 26.48 41.24 -19.48
C ASP A 298 27.29 40.16 -20.26
N PRO A 299 28.31 40.52 -21.07
CA PRO A 299 29.05 39.59 -21.94
C PRO A 299 29.90 38.54 -21.21
N ASP A 300 30.16 38.69 -19.91
CA ASP A 300 31.11 37.83 -19.18
C ASP A 300 30.52 36.48 -18.73
N ARG A 301 29.20 36.29 -18.80
CA ARG A 301 28.56 34.99 -18.46
C ARG A 301 28.61 33.95 -19.59
N LEU A 302 28.78 34.37 -20.84
CA LEU A 302 28.82 33.44 -21.99
C LEU A 302 30.18 32.72 -22.11
N ALA A 303 31.27 33.37 -21.71
CA ALA A 303 32.62 32.79 -21.74
C ALA A 303 32.81 31.64 -20.72
N SER A 304 32.11 31.70 -19.58
CA SER A 304 32.13 30.65 -18.55
C SER A 304 31.41 29.36 -18.99
N MET A 305 30.30 29.48 -19.72
CA MET A 305 29.55 28.31 -20.22
C MET A 305 30.29 27.56 -21.33
N ILE A 306 31.04 28.25 -22.19
CA ILE A 306 31.79 27.62 -23.30
C ILE A 306 33.00 26.84 -22.78
N SER A 307 33.71 27.35 -21.76
CA SER A 307 34.89 26.67 -21.18
C SER A 307 34.52 25.37 -20.43
N THR A 308 33.31 25.30 -19.87
CA THR A 308 32.84 24.13 -19.11
C THR A 308 32.38 22.99 -20.03
N LEU A 309 31.93 23.31 -21.26
CA LEU A 309 31.50 22.32 -22.25
C LEU A 309 32.70 21.66 -22.98
N THR A 310 33.76 22.40 -23.26
CA THR A 310 35.01 21.85 -23.83
C THR A 310 35.72 20.91 -22.86
N LEU A 311 35.80 21.25 -21.56
CA LEU A 311 36.43 20.40 -20.55
C LEU A 311 35.69 19.06 -20.35
N LYS A 312 34.34 19.07 -20.41
CA LYS A 312 33.54 17.84 -20.33
C LYS A 312 33.71 16.95 -21.57
N HIS A 313 33.91 17.55 -22.75
CA HIS A 313 34.08 16.77 -23.97
C HIS A 313 35.45 16.09 -24.03
N ASP A 314 36.51 16.75 -23.52
CA ASP A 314 37.86 16.19 -23.46
C ASP A 314 38.02 15.07 -22.41
N ILE A 315 37.36 15.20 -21.25
CA ILE A 315 37.35 14.14 -20.21
C ILE A 315 36.65 12.86 -20.72
N HIS A 316 35.55 12.99 -21.44
CA HIS A 316 34.85 11.84 -22.03
C HIS A 316 35.70 11.14 -23.11
N ARG A 317 36.50 11.90 -23.87
CA ARG A 317 37.38 11.36 -24.91
C ARG A 317 38.60 10.62 -24.32
N LEU A 318 39.17 11.11 -23.22
CA LEU A 318 40.24 10.43 -22.48
C LEU A 318 39.74 9.13 -21.82
N TYR A 319 38.52 9.10 -21.28
CA TYR A 319 37.95 7.90 -20.65
C TYR A 319 37.72 6.75 -21.65
N MET A 320 37.33 7.08 -22.89
CA MET A 320 37.09 6.06 -23.93
C MET A 320 38.39 5.48 -24.51
N ASN A 321 39.48 6.25 -24.56
CA ASN A 321 40.77 5.76 -25.04
C ASN A 321 41.52 4.87 -24.04
N VAL A 322 41.33 5.08 -22.73
CA VAL A 322 41.94 4.22 -21.69
C VAL A 322 41.28 2.84 -21.63
N ASN A 323 39.97 2.74 -21.89
CA ASN A 323 39.23 1.48 -21.86
C ASN A 323 39.40 0.61 -23.13
N GLN A 324 39.97 1.15 -24.22
CA GLN A 324 40.33 0.36 -25.41
C GLN A 324 41.75 -0.22 -25.36
N SER A 325 42.63 0.27 -24.49
CA SER A 325 44.00 -0.27 -24.33
C SER A 325 44.15 -1.36 -23.26
N SER A 326 43.09 -1.70 -22.50
CA SER A 326 43.14 -2.74 -21.46
C SER A 326 42.49 -4.08 -21.87
N LYS A 327 42.34 -4.34 -23.17
CA LYS A 327 41.84 -5.62 -23.71
C LYS A 327 42.81 -6.37 -24.63
N VAL A 328 44.10 -6.03 -24.60
CA VAL A 328 45.15 -6.83 -25.22
C VAL A 328 46.33 -6.94 -24.26
N VAL A 329 46.27 -7.91 -23.34
CA VAL A 329 47.28 -8.94 -22.99
C VAL A 329 46.56 -10.01 -22.17
#